data_AF-E3MLU5-F1
#
_entry.id   AF-E3MLU5-F1
#
_cell.length_a   1.000
_cell.length_b   1.000
_cell.length_c   1.000
_cell.angle_alpha   90.00
_cell.angle_beta   90.00
_cell.angle_gamma   90.00
#
_symmetry.space_group_name_H-M   'P 1'
#
loop_
_entity.id
_entity.type
_entity.pdbx_description
1 polymer ?
#
loop_
_entity_poly.entity_id
_entity_poly.type
_entity_poly.pdbx_seq_one_letter_code
_entity_poly.pdbx_strand_id
1 'polypeptide(L)'
;MENQTYFTMKNKMKKLPLSYMKFLNFPHLNFINAYSLAPEIVLCFESRTAFLYNSKIENSEIDEFVICWQEGETVHNLKFMKTHLDSTHLFNPDTITSSVDIRKFSPLHEPPCFQFPVIEFFGAQETLQKHDLTMNTYVVRETDQIISSISISEDRFDFCVWELTEKQTARMGGTLIKPHLDIFHLEINFIGILSYMHI
;
A
#
# COMPACT_ATOMS: atom_id res chain seq x y z
N MET A 1 -3.80 -26.28 21.37
CA MET A 1 -3.07 -25.04 21.09
C MET A 1 -3.95 -24.28 20.11
N GLU A 2 -4.75 -23.35 20.62
CA GLU A 2 -5.75 -22.63 19.83
C GLU A 2 -5.08 -21.86 18.68
N ASN A 3 -5.79 -21.75 17.56
CA ASN A 3 -5.37 -21.15 16.29
C ASN A 3 -4.98 -19.68 16.48
N GLN A 4 -3.76 -19.42 16.94
CA GLN A 4 -3.25 -18.07 17.09
C GLN A 4 -2.97 -17.48 15.71
N THR A 5 -3.88 -16.63 15.24
CA THR A 5 -3.81 -16.00 13.91
C THR A 5 -3.00 -14.69 13.92
N TYR A 6 -2.75 -14.13 15.10
CA TYR A 6 -2.04 -12.86 15.30
C TYR A 6 -0.75 -13.04 16.09
N PHE A 7 0.32 -12.42 15.60
CA PHE A 7 1.56 -12.22 16.34
C PHE A 7 1.80 -10.73 16.51
N THR A 8 1.82 -10.26 17.76
CA THR A 8 2.13 -8.87 18.10
C THR A 8 3.38 -8.83 18.95
N MET A 9 4.36 -8.06 18.52
CA MET A 9 5.64 -7.92 19.20
C MET A 9 5.97 -6.45 19.41
N LYS A 10 6.23 -6.08 20.66
CA LYS A 10 6.87 -4.81 21.00
C LYS A 10 8.35 -5.05 21.20
N ASN A 11 9.13 -4.69 20.20
CA ASN A 11 10.55 -4.98 20.21
C ASN A 11 11.35 -3.86 20.89
N LYS A 12 12.40 -4.29 21.59
CA LYS A 12 13.47 -3.39 22.08
C LYS A 12 14.84 -3.80 21.50
N MET A 13 14.92 -4.95 20.84
CA MET A 13 16.13 -5.48 20.23
C MET A 13 16.32 -4.85 18.84
N LYS A 14 17.51 -4.31 18.58
CA LYS A 14 17.83 -3.72 17.27
C LYS A 14 18.05 -4.78 16.18
N LYS A 15 18.34 -6.04 16.56
CA LYS A 15 18.55 -7.16 15.64
C LYS A 15 17.95 -8.43 16.23
N LEU A 16 17.30 -9.23 15.39
CA LEU A 16 16.86 -10.59 15.66
C LEU A 16 17.65 -11.50 14.72
N PRO A 17 18.19 -12.64 15.18
CA PRO A 17 18.80 -13.60 14.28
C PRO A 17 17.75 -14.19 13.35
N LEU A 18 18.09 -14.37 12.06
CA LEU A 18 17.26 -15.02 11.03
C LEU A 18 16.59 -16.33 11.50
N SER A 19 17.26 -17.09 12.37
CA SER A 19 16.74 -18.34 12.97
C SER A 19 15.48 -18.16 13.83
N TYR A 20 15.12 -16.92 14.18
CA TYR A 20 13.93 -16.58 14.97
C TYR A 20 12.75 -16.06 14.12
N MET A 21 12.88 -15.95 12.79
CA MET A 21 11.84 -15.47 11.86
C MET A 21 10.63 -16.41 11.70
N LYS A 22 10.44 -17.38 12.60
CA LYS A 22 9.25 -18.26 12.61
C LYS A 22 7.94 -17.47 12.70
N PHE A 23 8.00 -16.24 13.19
CA PHE A 23 6.85 -15.34 13.30
C PHE A 23 6.33 -14.82 11.94
N LEU A 24 7.12 -14.89 10.85
CA LEU A 24 6.67 -14.47 9.50
C LEU A 24 5.53 -15.36 8.96
N ASN A 25 5.37 -16.56 9.52
CA ASN A 25 4.31 -17.49 9.15
C ASN A 25 2.96 -17.18 9.82
N PHE A 26 2.89 -16.20 10.74
CA PHE A 26 1.61 -15.82 11.32
C PHE A 26 0.79 -15.03 10.29
N PRO A 27 -0.51 -15.36 10.12
CA PRO A 27 -1.37 -14.67 9.15
C PRO A 27 -1.37 -13.16 9.32
N HIS A 28 -1.32 -12.69 10.56
CA HIS A 28 -1.35 -11.27 10.91
C HIS A 28 -0.18 -10.93 11.82
N LEU A 29 0.72 -10.08 11.34
CA LEU A 29 1.93 -9.64 12.02
C LEU A 29 1.81 -8.17 12.43
N ASN A 30 2.13 -7.87 13.68
CA ASN A 30 2.16 -6.51 14.20
C ASN A 30 3.45 -6.29 14.99
N PHE A 31 4.20 -5.26 14.62
CA PHE A 31 5.51 -4.99 15.19
C PHE A 31 5.62 -3.55 15.65
N ILE A 32 5.59 -3.36 16.96
CA ILE A 32 5.84 -2.06 17.60
C ILE A 32 7.35 -1.95 17.77
N ASN A 33 8.00 -1.04 17.03
CA ASN A 33 9.45 -0.88 16.92
C ASN A 33 10.15 -1.93 16.06
N ALA A 34 9.79 -2.00 14.78
CA ALA A 34 10.46 -2.85 13.81
C ALA A 34 11.94 -2.43 13.61
N TYR A 35 12.25 -1.13 13.64
CA TYR A 35 13.59 -0.60 13.40
C TYR A 35 14.26 -1.29 12.20
N SER A 36 15.49 -1.77 12.35
CA SER A 36 16.27 -2.45 11.31
C SER A 36 15.83 -3.88 11.00
N LEU A 37 14.74 -4.38 11.59
CA LEU A 37 14.10 -5.62 11.14
C LEU A 37 13.11 -5.39 10.01
N ALA A 38 12.65 -4.15 9.86
CA ALA A 38 11.59 -3.84 8.93
C ALA A 38 11.92 -4.22 7.48
N PRO A 39 13.13 -4.01 6.94
CA PRO A 39 13.46 -4.40 5.57
C PRO A 39 13.31 -5.90 5.32
N GLU A 40 13.82 -6.71 6.25
CA GLU A 40 13.73 -8.17 6.17
C GLU A 40 12.28 -8.65 6.28
N ILE A 41 11.47 -8.02 7.13
CA ILE A 41 10.04 -8.34 7.22
C ILE A 41 9.33 -7.97 5.92
N VAL A 42 9.60 -6.79 5.35
CA VAL A 42 8.98 -6.33 4.09
C VAL A 42 9.27 -7.30 2.94
N LEU A 43 10.52 -7.74 2.79
CA LEU A 43 10.94 -8.60 1.68
C LEU A 43 10.52 -10.07 1.85
N CYS A 44 10.48 -10.58 3.09
CA CYS A 44 10.24 -12.01 3.36
C CYS A 44 8.80 -12.34 3.81
N PHE A 45 7.94 -11.36 4.05
CA PHE A 45 6.62 -11.62 4.60
C PHE A 45 5.63 -12.10 3.53
N GLU A 46 5.29 -13.39 3.59
CA GLU A 46 4.38 -14.04 2.62
C GLU A 46 2.96 -14.30 3.17
N SER A 47 2.65 -13.78 4.36
CA SER A 47 1.36 -13.99 5.04
C SER A 47 0.34 -12.89 4.67
N ARG A 48 -0.76 -12.75 5.44
CA ARG A 48 -1.90 -11.91 5.02
C ARG A 48 -1.74 -10.44 5.34
N THR A 49 -1.36 -10.08 6.57
CA THR A 49 -1.23 -8.66 6.94
C THR A 49 -0.04 -8.35 7.82
N ALA A 50 0.63 -7.24 7.55
CA ALA A 50 1.75 -6.77 8.37
C ALA A 50 1.62 -5.28 8.72
N PHE A 51 1.81 -4.97 10.00
CA PHE A 51 1.86 -3.60 10.52
C PHE A 51 3.19 -3.36 11.23
N LEU A 52 4.01 -2.47 10.70
CA LEU A 52 5.37 -2.21 11.18
C LEU A 52 5.50 -0.75 11.64
N TYR A 53 5.82 -0.54 12.90
CA TYR A 53 5.97 0.80 13.49
C TYR A 53 7.42 1.11 13.83
N ASN A 54 7.80 2.39 13.70
CA ASN A 54 9.16 2.87 13.92
C ASN A 54 10.17 2.05 13.11
N SER A 55 9.85 1.86 11.84
CA SER A 55 10.63 1.08 10.89
C SER A 55 11.81 1.88 10.36
N LYS A 56 12.96 1.22 10.15
CA LYS A 56 14.09 1.79 9.43
C LYS A 56 14.20 1.06 8.10
N ILE A 57 13.54 1.64 7.09
CA ILE A 57 13.46 1.11 5.73
C ILE A 57 13.97 2.21 4.80
N GLU A 58 14.81 1.84 3.85
CA GLU A 58 15.34 2.67 2.77
C GLU A 58 14.41 2.62 1.55
N ASN A 59 14.46 3.67 0.71
CA ASN A 59 13.64 3.73 -0.51
C ASN A 59 13.80 2.48 -1.39
N SER A 60 15.05 2.00 -1.54
CA SER A 60 15.37 0.85 -2.39
C SER A 60 14.71 -0.45 -1.94
N GLU A 61 14.42 -0.60 -0.65
CA GLU A 61 13.80 -1.80 -0.09
C GLU A 61 12.28 -1.80 -0.37
N ILE A 62 11.66 -0.62 -0.43
CA ILE A 62 10.28 -0.46 -0.92
C ILE A 62 10.22 -0.65 -2.43
N ASP A 63 11.16 -0.10 -3.19
CA ASP A 63 11.27 -0.29 -4.64
C ASP A 63 11.34 -1.78 -4.97
N GLU A 64 12.27 -2.51 -4.33
CA GLU A 64 12.46 -3.95 -4.52
C GLU A 64 11.19 -4.73 -4.18
N PHE A 65 10.56 -4.44 -3.04
CA PHE A 65 9.29 -5.08 -2.67
C PHE A 65 8.20 -4.89 -3.73
N VAL A 66 8.00 -3.66 -4.20
CA VAL A 66 6.94 -3.35 -5.17
C VAL A 66 7.26 -4.00 -6.53
N ILE A 67 8.51 -3.93 -6.99
CA ILE A 67 8.94 -4.56 -8.25
C ILE A 67 8.72 -6.07 -8.20
N CYS A 68 9.24 -6.76 -7.17
CA CYS A 68 9.06 -8.21 -7.00
C CYS A 68 7.58 -8.59 -6.92
N TRP A 69 6.74 -7.77 -6.27
CA TRP A 69 5.30 -8.01 -6.23
C TRP A 69 4.64 -7.83 -7.61
N GLN A 70 5.03 -6.80 -8.37
CA GLN A 70 4.53 -6.56 -9.73
C GLN A 70 4.91 -7.68 -10.68
N GLU A 71 6.15 -8.19 -10.60
CA GLU A 71 6.63 -9.33 -11.39
C GLU A 71 6.02 -10.67 -10.92
N GLY A 72 5.36 -10.68 -9.76
CA GLY A 72 4.73 -11.87 -9.18
C GLY A 72 5.73 -12.86 -8.59
N GLU A 73 6.94 -12.41 -8.26
CA GLU A 73 7.99 -13.25 -7.70
C GLU A 73 7.74 -13.59 -6.22
N THR A 74 6.98 -12.76 -5.50
CA THR A 74 6.82 -12.88 -4.05
C THR A 74 5.38 -12.59 -3.56
N VAL A 75 5.09 -12.96 -2.31
CA VAL A 75 4.00 -12.36 -1.50
C VAL A 75 2.57 -12.56 -2.05
N HIS A 76 2.24 -13.79 -2.47
CA HIS A 76 0.94 -14.12 -3.07
C HIS A 76 -0.28 -14.00 -2.12
N ASN A 77 -0.08 -14.21 -0.81
CA ASN A 77 -1.17 -14.21 0.16
C ASN A 77 -1.41 -12.85 0.84
N LEU A 78 -0.58 -11.85 0.54
CA LEU A 78 -0.70 -10.53 1.15
C LEU A 78 -2.02 -9.89 0.78
N LYS A 79 -2.63 -9.28 1.79
CA LYS A 79 -3.82 -8.45 1.70
C LYS A 79 -3.49 -7.02 2.07
N PHE A 80 -2.66 -6.81 3.09
CA PHE A 80 -2.37 -5.48 3.58
C PHE A 80 -1.00 -5.38 4.24
N MET A 81 -0.21 -4.39 3.85
CA MET A 81 1.02 -4.03 4.54
C MET A 81 1.00 -2.54 4.85
N LYS A 82 1.34 -2.19 6.09
CA LYS A 82 1.47 -0.82 6.53
C LYS A 82 2.76 -0.66 7.31
N THR A 83 3.51 0.35 6.95
CA THR A 83 4.76 0.69 7.63
C THR A 83 4.75 2.17 7.99
N HIS A 84 5.06 2.46 9.25
CA HIS A 84 5.37 3.81 9.73
C HIS A 84 6.85 3.86 10.04
N LEU A 85 7.52 4.86 9.49
CA LEU A 85 8.94 5.02 9.65
C LEU A 85 9.32 5.61 11.01
N ASP A 86 10.54 5.34 11.41
CA ASP A 86 11.20 6.06 12.48
C ASP A 86 11.41 7.52 12.06
N SER A 87 11.12 8.48 12.95
CA SER A 87 11.23 9.92 12.67
C SER A 87 12.60 10.40 12.16
N THR A 88 13.65 9.58 12.28
CA THR A 88 15.00 9.90 11.80
C THR A 88 15.33 9.30 10.43
N HIS A 89 14.46 8.48 9.85
CA HIS A 89 14.63 7.81 8.56
C HIS A 89 13.35 8.04 7.76
N LEU A 90 13.35 9.00 6.83
CA LEU A 90 12.19 9.34 6.01
C LEU A 90 12.41 8.87 4.57
N PHE A 91 11.33 8.47 3.91
CA PHE A 91 11.34 8.20 2.48
C PHE A 91 11.49 9.47 1.66
N ASN A 92 11.94 9.29 0.42
CA ASN A 92 11.71 10.25 -0.65
C ASN A 92 10.63 9.69 -1.59
N PRO A 93 9.36 10.14 -1.46
CA PRO A 93 8.26 9.61 -2.26
C PRO A 93 8.47 9.78 -3.77
N ASP A 94 9.11 10.86 -4.22
CA ASP A 94 9.37 11.09 -5.64
C ASP A 94 10.37 10.07 -6.19
N THR A 95 11.39 9.71 -5.41
CA THR A 95 12.33 8.65 -5.79
C THR A 95 11.62 7.32 -5.97
N ILE A 96 10.83 6.90 -4.98
CA ILE A 96 10.11 5.62 -5.03
C ILE A 96 9.09 5.63 -6.17
N THR A 97 8.26 6.67 -6.27
CA THR A 97 7.22 6.73 -7.32
C THR A 97 7.77 6.81 -8.74
N SER A 98 9.02 7.23 -8.92
CA SER A 98 9.70 7.25 -10.22
C SER A 98 10.32 5.90 -10.64
N SER A 99 10.54 4.98 -9.69
CA SER A 99 11.19 3.69 -9.93
C SER A 99 10.20 2.57 -10.31
N VAL A 100 8.92 2.72 -9.93
CA VAL A 100 7.86 1.72 -10.08
C VAL A 100 6.72 2.18 -11.00
N ASP A 101 6.05 1.24 -11.69
CA ASP A 101 4.89 1.56 -12.55
C ASP A 101 3.63 1.80 -11.70
N ILE A 102 3.56 2.97 -11.06
CA ILE A 102 2.39 3.42 -10.30
C ILE A 102 1.40 4.12 -11.21
N ARG A 103 0.19 3.60 -11.23
CA ARG A 103 -0.95 4.11 -11.99
C ARG A 103 -1.90 4.88 -11.08
N LYS A 104 -2.78 5.69 -11.68
CA LYS A 104 -3.77 6.48 -10.95
C LYS A 104 -5.19 6.03 -11.30
N PHE A 105 -6.03 5.91 -10.28
CA PHE A 105 -7.47 5.82 -10.48
C PHE A 105 -7.98 7.14 -11.04
N SER A 106 -9.02 7.07 -11.87
CA SER A 106 -9.68 8.26 -12.39
C SER A 106 -10.33 9.04 -11.24
N PRO A 107 -10.19 10.38 -11.22
CA PRO A 107 -10.84 11.22 -10.22
C PRO A 107 -12.37 11.24 -10.35
N LEU A 108 -12.94 10.71 -11.43
CA LEU A 108 -14.38 10.67 -11.68
C LEU A 108 -15.10 9.57 -10.88
N HIS A 109 -14.35 8.65 -10.25
CA HIS A 109 -14.90 7.52 -9.53
C HIS A 109 -14.24 7.38 -8.17
N GLU A 110 -14.99 6.92 -7.18
CA GLU A 110 -14.41 6.60 -5.88
C GLU A 110 -13.44 5.44 -6.05
N PRO A 111 -12.18 5.58 -5.59
CA PRO A 111 -11.25 4.48 -5.63
C PRO A 111 -11.73 3.38 -4.66
N PRO A 112 -11.26 2.13 -4.87
CA PRO A 112 -11.54 1.05 -3.94
C PRO A 112 -11.19 1.43 -2.49
N CYS A 113 -12.15 1.29 -1.58
CA CYS A 113 -11.98 1.59 -0.14
C CYS A 113 -11.74 0.30 0.64
N PHE A 114 -10.53 0.11 1.15
CA PHE A 114 -10.18 -1.10 1.87
C PHE A 114 -10.86 -1.08 3.24
N GLN A 115 -11.59 -2.13 3.61
CA GLN A 115 -12.12 -2.28 4.97
C GLN A 115 -11.28 -3.29 5.73
N PHE A 116 -10.50 -2.80 6.70
CA PHE A 116 -9.78 -3.65 7.63
C PHE A 116 -10.38 -3.53 9.03
N PRO A 117 -10.60 -4.64 9.76
CA PRO A 117 -11.01 -4.55 11.15
C PRO A 117 -9.95 -3.79 11.95
N VAL A 118 -10.39 -2.78 12.70
CA VAL A 118 -9.55 -2.09 13.69
C VAL A 118 -9.04 -3.13 14.67
N ILE A 119 -7.72 -3.20 14.85
CA ILE A 119 -7.13 -4.07 15.86
C ILE A 119 -6.44 -3.18 16.90
N GLU A 120 -6.84 -3.33 18.16
CA GLU A 120 -6.22 -2.67 19.30
C GLU A 120 -4.98 -3.45 19.75
N PHE A 121 -3.83 -2.78 19.87
CA PHE A 121 -2.60 -3.42 20.33
C PHE A 121 -1.89 -2.58 21.39
N PHE A 122 -1.64 -3.17 22.57
CA PHE A 122 -0.81 -2.58 23.62
C PHE A 122 -1.11 -1.10 23.96
N GLY A 123 -2.38 -0.69 23.91
CA GLY A 123 -2.82 0.69 24.16
C GLY A 123 -2.59 1.68 23.02
N ALA A 124 -2.01 1.24 21.89
CA ALA A 124 -2.08 1.93 20.62
C ALA A 124 -3.34 1.47 19.88
N GLN A 125 -4.24 2.40 19.61
CA GLN A 125 -5.38 2.14 18.74
C GLN A 125 -4.92 2.42 17.31
N GLU A 126 -4.86 1.41 16.46
CA GLU A 126 -4.92 1.66 15.02
C GLU A 126 -6.34 2.07 14.66
N THR A 127 -6.64 3.35 14.82
CA THR A 127 -7.73 3.94 14.06
C THR A 127 -7.23 4.08 12.62
N LEU A 128 -7.34 3.01 11.83
CA LEU A 128 -7.36 3.17 10.37
C LEU A 128 -8.58 4.05 10.08
N GLN A 129 -8.34 5.35 9.95
CA GLN A 129 -9.43 6.26 9.65
C GLN A 129 -9.84 6.02 8.20
N LYS A 130 -11.10 6.30 7.87
CA LYS A 130 -11.62 6.11 6.50
C LYS A 130 -10.76 6.79 5.42
N HIS A 131 -10.06 7.87 5.78
CA HIS A 131 -9.13 8.58 4.90
C HIS A 131 -7.79 7.86 4.68
N ASP A 132 -7.36 6.97 5.58
CA ASP A 132 -6.15 6.14 5.41
C ASP A 132 -6.34 5.02 4.36
N LEU A 133 -7.58 4.80 3.93
CA LEU A 133 -8.01 3.64 3.14
C LEU A 133 -8.44 4.01 1.72
N THR A 134 -8.36 5.29 1.36
CA THR A 134 -8.73 5.83 0.04
C THR A 134 -7.45 6.21 -0.70
N MET A 135 -6.83 5.24 -1.38
CA MET A 135 -5.62 5.47 -2.17
C MET A 135 -6.02 5.73 -3.62
N ASN A 136 -5.51 6.81 -4.20
CA ASN A 136 -5.76 7.18 -5.60
C ASN A 136 -4.76 6.54 -6.57
N THR A 137 -3.76 5.84 -6.05
CA THR A 137 -2.70 5.17 -6.81
C THR A 137 -2.75 3.66 -6.62
N TYR A 138 -2.33 2.94 -7.64
CA TYR A 138 -2.25 1.47 -7.63
C TYR A 138 -1.14 0.96 -8.53
N VAL A 139 -0.71 -0.27 -8.28
CA VAL A 139 0.18 -1.06 -9.14
C VAL A 139 -0.55 -2.31 -9.63
N VAL A 140 -0.06 -2.90 -10.71
CA VAL A 140 -0.63 -4.12 -11.30
C VAL A 140 0.42 -5.22 -11.28
N ARG A 141 0.02 -6.41 -10.82
CA ARG A 141 0.82 -7.62 -10.92
C ARG A 141 0.68 -8.24 -12.29
N GLU A 142 1.79 -8.48 -12.97
CA GLU A 142 1.82 -8.90 -14.35
C GLU A 142 1.25 -10.31 -14.56
N THR A 143 1.54 -11.22 -13.64
CA THR A 143 1.24 -12.65 -13.76
C THR A 143 -0.26 -12.96 -13.78
N ASP A 144 -1.08 -12.22 -13.03
CA ASP A 144 -2.53 -12.45 -12.92
C ASP A 144 -3.39 -11.17 -13.01
N GLN A 145 -2.77 -10.03 -13.31
CA GLN A 145 -3.41 -8.73 -13.50
C GLN A 145 -4.13 -8.20 -12.26
N ILE A 146 -3.84 -8.79 -11.09
CA ILE A 146 -4.35 -8.31 -9.80
C ILE A 146 -3.77 -6.93 -9.49
N ILE A 147 -4.60 -6.04 -8.95
CA ILE A 147 -4.18 -4.70 -8.54
C ILE A 147 -3.88 -4.62 -7.06
N SER A 148 -2.97 -3.74 -6.68
CA SER A 148 -2.75 -3.31 -5.30
C SER A 148 -2.81 -1.80 -5.22
N SER A 149 -3.62 -1.27 -4.31
CA SER A 149 -3.56 0.14 -3.94
C SER A 149 -2.26 0.42 -3.20
N ILE A 150 -1.60 1.51 -3.55
CA ILE A 150 -0.32 1.91 -2.97
C ILE A 150 -0.38 3.36 -2.54
N SER A 151 0.17 3.68 -1.37
CA SER A 151 0.34 5.05 -0.89
C SER A 151 1.73 5.18 -0.26
N ILE A 152 2.48 6.20 -0.67
CA ILE A 152 3.83 6.49 -0.18
C ILE A 152 3.86 7.96 0.26
N SER A 153 4.21 8.21 1.52
CA SER A 153 4.56 9.53 2.06
C SER A 153 5.96 9.48 2.66
N GLU A 154 6.47 10.63 3.12
CA GLU A 154 7.81 10.70 3.73
C GLU A 154 7.97 9.78 4.95
N ASP A 155 6.89 9.49 5.67
CA ASP A 155 6.91 8.74 6.93
C ASP A 155 6.12 7.42 6.89
N ARG A 156 5.47 7.10 5.75
CA ARG A 156 4.53 5.99 5.68
C ARG A 156 4.54 5.31 4.31
N PHE A 157 4.40 4.00 4.33
CA PHE A 157 4.09 3.20 3.16
C PHE A 157 2.92 2.27 3.46
N ASP A 158 1.89 2.34 2.61
CA ASP A 158 0.72 1.49 2.68
C ASP A 158 0.53 0.73 1.35
N PHE A 159 0.25 -0.56 1.44
CA PHE A 159 0.08 -1.45 0.30
C PHE A 159 -1.09 -2.40 0.53
N CYS A 160 -2.06 -2.39 -0.38
CA CYS A 160 -3.33 -3.07 -0.19
C CYS A 160 -3.72 -3.85 -1.45
N VAL A 161 -3.60 -5.17 -1.37
CA VAL A 161 -3.88 -6.07 -2.49
C VAL A 161 -5.38 -6.32 -2.62
N TRP A 162 -5.92 -6.03 -3.79
CA TRP A 162 -7.31 -6.30 -4.14
C TRP A 162 -7.43 -7.66 -4.80
N GLU A 163 -8.47 -8.44 -4.50
CA GLU A 163 -8.81 -9.62 -5.33
C GLU A 163 -9.55 -9.19 -6.62
N LEU A 164 -9.08 -8.10 -7.24
CA LEU A 164 -9.64 -7.49 -8.43
C LEU A 164 -8.55 -7.30 -9.46
N THR A 165 -8.89 -7.60 -10.70
CA THR A 165 -8.05 -7.28 -11.86
C THR A 165 -8.30 -5.88 -12.36
N GLU A 166 -7.33 -5.33 -13.07
CA GLU A 166 -7.44 -4.03 -13.73
C GLU A 166 -8.75 -3.89 -14.55
N LYS A 167 -9.10 -4.95 -15.30
CA LYS A 167 -10.33 -5.02 -16.11
C LYS A 167 -11.61 -5.04 -15.29
N GLN A 168 -11.60 -5.67 -14.10
CA GLN A 168 -12.77 -5.69 -13.21
C GLN A 168 -12.99 -4.30 -12.60
N THR A 169 -11.92 -3.61 -12.20
CA THR A 169 -11.99 -2.24 -11.68
C THR A 169 -12.57 -1.27 -12.72
N ALA A 170 -12.14 -1.37 -13.98
CA ALA A 170 -12.68 -0.58 -15.09
C ALA A 170 -14.19 -0.75 -15.28
N ARG A 171 -14.71 -1.96 -15.05
CA ARG A 171 -16.15 -2.27 -15.17
C ARG A 171 -16.97 -1.77 -14.00
N MET A 172 -16.36 -1.61 -12.83
CA MET A 172 -17.00 -1.06 -11.62
C MET A 172 -17.07 0.47 -11.63
N GLY A 173 -16.69 1.09 -12.75
CA GLY A 173 -16.68 2.54 -12.94
C GLY A 173 -15.28 3.13 -12.89
N GLY A 174 -14.30 2.52 -12.25
CA GLY A 174 -12.95 3.10 -12.14
C GLY A 174 -12.25 3.22 -13.49
N THR A 175 -12.29 4.39 -14.15
CA THR A 175 -11.44 4.62 -15.32
C THR A 175 -9.98 4.66 -14.85
N LEU A 176 -9.07 4.03 -15.59
CA LEU A 176 -7.68 3.82 -15.18
C LEU A 176 -6.77 4.70 -16.02
N ILE A 177 -5.95 5.52 -15.36
CA ILE A 177 -4.98 6.37 -16.04
C ILE A 177 -3.62 5.69 -15.90
N LYS A 178 -3.10 5.17 -17.02
CA LYS A 178 -1.70 4.76 -17.10
C LYS A 178 -0.81 6.01 -17.06
N PRO A 179 0.31 6.00 -16.35
CA PRO A 179 1.31 7.05 -16.48
C PRO A 179 1.97 6.87 -17.86
N HIS A 180 1.40 7.49 -18.89
CA HIS A 180 2.15 7.75 -20.11
C HIS A 180 2.60 9.21 -20.06
N LEU A 181 3.90 9.43 -20.26
CA LEU A 181 4.44 10.75 -20.61
C LEU A 181 3.67 11.25 -21.82
N ASP A 182 2.73 12.17 -21.62
CA ASP A 182 2.12 12.95 -22.68
C ASP A 182 1.81 14.34 -22.11
N ILE A 183 2.77 15.24 -22.30
CA ILE A 183 2.55 16.68 -22.26
C ILE A 183 1.64 16.99 -23.45
N PHE A 184 0.35 17.21 -23.22
CA PHE A 184 -0.48 17.90 -24.20
C PHE A 184 -1.36 18.97 -23.53
N HIS A 185 -1.18 20.18 -24.06
CA HIS A 185 -1.95 21.39 -23.83
C HIS A 185 -3.47 21.11 -23.83
N LEU A 186 -4.15 21.52 -22.76
CA LEU A 186 -5.58 21.79 -22.83
C LEU A 186 -5.79 23.19 -23.44
N GLU A 187 -6.24 23.25 -24.69
CA GLU A 187 -7.03 24.38 -25.17
C GLU A 187 -8.44 24.27 -24.58
N ILE A 188 -8.81 25.24 -23.75
CA ILE A 188 -10.16 25.38 -23.22
C ILE A 188 -11.00 26.13 -24.26
N ASN A 189 -11.85 25.41 -24.99
CA ASN A 189 -12.93 26.02 -25.78
C ASN A 189 -14.13 26.32 -24.86
N PHE A 190 -14.36 27.60 -24.60
CA PHE A 190 -15.61 28.10 -24.03
C PHE A 190 -16.70 28.07 -25.12
N ILE A 191 -17.74 27.27 -24.93
CA ILE A 191 -19.04 27.49 -25.60
C ILE A 191 -20.10 27.50 -24.50
N GLY A 192 -20.62 28.70 -24.24
CA GLY A 192 -21.79 28.89 -23.40
C GLY A 192 -23.07 28.50 -24.12
N ILE A 193 -24.09 28.13 -23.34
CA ILE A 193 -25.48 28.26 -23.74
C ILE A 193 -26.24 28.97 -22.61
N LEU A 194 -26.65 30.19 -22.93
CA LEU A 194 -27.73 30.95 -22.30
C LEU A 194 -29.07 30.35 -22.69
N SER A 195 -30.04 30.42 -21.77
CA SER A 195 -31.42 30.91 -21.95
C SER A 195 -32.56 30.01 -21.44
N TYR A 196 -33.25 30.58 -20.43
CA TYR A 196 -34.72 30.73 -20.27
C TYR A 196 -35.59 29.45 -20.18
N MET A 197 -36.63 29.37 -19.34
CA MET A 197 -37.70 30.36 -19.19
C MET A 197 -38.66 30.02 -18.01
N HIS A 198 -39.18 31.07 -17.35
CA HIS A 198 -40.51 31.27 -16.70
C HIS A 198 -41.20 30.12 -15.94
N ILE A 199 -41.77 30.33 -14.73
CA ILE A 199 -42.60 31.44 -14.22
C ILE A 199 -42.25 31.72 -12.76
#